data_AF-A0A7S2HN06-F1
#
_entry.id   AF-A0A7S2HN06-F1
#
_cell.length_a   1.000
_cell.length_b   1.000
_cell.length_c   1.000
_cell.angle_alpha   90.00
_cell.angle_beta   90.00
_cell.angle_gamma   90.00
#
_symmetry.space_group_name_H-M   'P 1'
#
loop_
_entity.id
_entity.type
_entity.pdbx_description
1 polymer ?
#
loop_
_entity_poly.entity_id
_entity_poly.type
_entity_poly.pdbx_seq_one_letter_code
_entity_poly.pdbx_strand_id
1 'polypeptide(L)'
;GFTWDGKYNRINSSSAAATTTATPSLRHALFSEDKSQSSSSTHESKLELQWDDMLTRLKKYKMEHKDCRVPKSYRKDRELAVWVVSQRRRKKLGKMDASRKRHLDSIGFIWNTTQDEQIERRWMEMYNRLQGYKLKHGTCLVQKREDTKLYLWAYKQRIKYDMKKLSPSRTELLISVGFLSKGEDNNEKDHDERNG
;
A
#
# COMPACT_ATOMS: atom_id res chain seq x y z
N GLY A 1 55.00 -10.87 -5.56
CA GLY A 1 55.25 -9.47 -5.96
C GLY A 1 54.00 -8.67 -5.69
N PHE A 2 54.04 -7.41 -5.32
CA PHE A 2 55.14 -6.48 -5.10
C PHE A 2 54.52 -5.36 -4.25
N THR A 3 55.11 -5.06 -3.10
CA THR A 3 54.74 -3.91 -2.25
C THR A 3 55.27 -2.62 -2.86
N TRP A 4 54.52 -1.54 -2.79
CA TRP A 4 55.05 -0.18 -2.96
C TRP A 4 54.61 0.70 -1.80
N ASP A 5 55.59 1.43 -1.31
CA ASP A 5 55.65 2.21 -0.09
C ASP A 5 55.90 3.68 -0.49
N GLY A 6 55.46 4.61 0.36
CA GLY A 6 56.01 5.96 0.47
C GLY A 6 55.28 7.13 -0.22
N LYS A 7 55.43 8.38 0.23
CA LYS A 7 55.92 8.98 1.49
C LYS A 7 55.93 10.53 1.31
N TYR A 8 55.61 11.28 2.37
CA TYR A 8 55.91 12.71 2.64
C TYR A 8 55.20 13.78 1.75
N ASN A 9 54.80 14.98 2.20
CA ASN A 9 55.31 16.03 3.12
C ASN A 9 54.12 16.95 3.50
N ARG A 10 54.13 17.98 4.35
CA ARG A 10 54.85 18.45 5.55
C ARG A 10 54.36 19.91 5.76
N ILE A 11 53.77 20.18 6.92
CA ILE A 11 53.80 21.38 7.78
C ILE A 11 53.80 22.78 7.13
N ASN A 12 52.94 23.68 7.65
CA ASN A 12 53.39 25.02 8.02
C ASN A 12 52.62 25.58 9.23
N SER A 13 53.38 26.04 10.23
CA SER A 13 52.97 26.76 11.44
C SER A 13 53.85 28.00 11.58
N SER A 14 53.26 29.15 11.94
CA SER A 14 53.78 30.22 12.83
C SER A 14 52.98 31.52 12.60
N SER A 15 52.31 32.10 13.62
CA SER A 15 52.81 33.09 14.62
C SER A 15 52.89 34.52 14.01
N ALA A 16 52.47 35.66 14.60
CA ALA A 16 52.21 36.10 15.97
C ALA A 16 51.39 37.44 16.01
N ALA A 17 50.87 37.78 17.21
CA ALA A 17 50.70 39.13 17.83
C ALA A 17 49.76 40.19 17.17
N ALA A 18 49.11 41.14 17.85
CA ALA A 18 48.69 41.43 19.23
C ALA A 18 47.77 42.71 19.20
N THR A 19 47.04 42.97 20.29
CA THR A 19 46.70 44.33 20.82
C THR A 19 45.43 45.09 20.31
N THR A 20 44.36 44.99 21.13
CA THR A 20 43.60 46.11 21.80
C THR A 20 42.43 46.87 21.13
N THR A 21 41.30 46.88 21.88
CA THR A 21 40.24 47.91 22.09
C THR A 21 39.06 48.16 21.13
N ALA A 22 37.87 48.15 21.77
CA ALA A 22 36.75 49.12 21.71
C ALA A 22 35.56 48.93 20.74
N THR A 23 34.41 48.63 21.36
CA THR A 23 32.95 48.83 21.07
C THR A 23 32.54 50.21 20.50
N PRO A 24 31.25 50.50 20.16
CA PRO A 24 30.22 49.76 19.40
C PRO A 24 29.43 50.63 18.37
N SER A 25 28.52 50.00 17.60
CA SER A 25 27.18 50.51 17.20
C SER A 25 26.93 51.17 15.81
N LEU A 26 25.81 50.69 15.23
CA LEU A 26 24.84 51.31 14.29
C LEU A 26 25.26 51.58 12.82
N ARG A 27 24.68 50.83 11.87
CA ARG A 27 23.41 51.18 11.18
C ARG A 27 23.29 50.49 9.80
N HIS A 28 22.16 49.82 9.61
CA HIS A 28 21.49 49.46 8.34
C HIS A 28 22.34 48.95 7.16
N ALA A 29 22.35 47.63 6.99
CA ALA A 29 22.27 47.02 5.66
C ALA A 29 21.01 46.16 5.60
N LEU A 30 20.07 46.58 4.77
CA LEU A 30 18.87 45.85 4.37
C LEU A 30 19.29 44.52 3.75
N PHE A 31 19.06 43.42 4.45
CA PHE A 31 19.01 42.10 3.83
C PHE A 31 17.54 41.67 3.85
N SER A 32 16.93 41.71 2.67
CA SER A 32 15.62 41.12 2.40
C SER A 32 15.76 39.61 2.46
N GLU A 33 15.43 39.01 3.60
CA GLU A 33 15.26 37.56 3.68
C GLU A 33 13.84 37.17 3.29
N ASP A 34 13.80 36.51 2.14
CA ASP A 34 12.72 35.77 1.53
C ASP A 34 12.03 34.81 2.52
N LYS A 35 10.86 35.20 3.03
CA LYS A 35 9.95 34.30 3.77
C LYS A 35 9.08 33.52 2.77
N SER A 36 9.71 32.62 2.05
CA SER A 36 9.02 31.58 1.29
C SER A 36 9.85 30.32 1.44
N GLN A 37 9.43 29.43 2.36
CA GLN A 37 9.78 27.99 2.52
C GLN A 37 9.86 27.60 4.02
N SER A 38 8.78 27.78 4.81
CA SER A 38 8.75 27.28 6.21
C SER A 38 7.36 26.85 6.69
N SER A 39 6.61 26.12 5.85
CA SER A 39 5.33 25.51 6.24
C SER A 39 5.24 23.99 6.01
N SER A 40 6.22 23.38 5.35
CA SER A 40 6.23 21.95 5.01
C SER A 40 6.98 21.06 6.04
N SER A 41 8.04 21.59 6.66
CA SER A 41 8.98 20.83 7.51
C SER A 41 8.37 20.32 8.84
N THR A 42 7.48 21.07 9.47
CA THR A 42 6.91 20.71 10.78
C THR A 42 5.78 19.68 10.72
N HIS A 43 5.08 19.57 9.59
CA HIS A 43 3.98 18.63 9.42
C HIS A 43 4.47 17.21 9.08
N GLU A 44 5.50 17.10 8.24
CA GLU A 44 6.11 15.81 7.87
C GLU A 44 6.74 15.14 9.10
N SER A 45 7.50 15.90 9.90
CA SER A 45 8.11 15.42 11.15
C SER A 45 7.06 14.88 12.14
N LYS A 46 5.90 15.54 12.26
CA LYS A 46 4.81 15.06 13.14
C LYS A 46 4.20 13.75 12.65
N LEU A 47 4.05 13.57 11.33
CA LEU A 47 3.52 12.34 10.74
C LEU A 47 4.50 11.17 10.86
N GLU A 48 5.80 11.43 10.77
CA GLU A 48 6.86 10.45 11.03
C GLU A 48 6.88 10.01 12.50
N LEU A 49 6.82 10.96 13.44
CA LEU A 49 6.76 10.64 14.87
C LEU A 49 5.54 9.78 15.23
N GLN A 50 4.38 10.08 14.63
CA GLN A 50 3.17 9.25 14.80
C GLN A 50 3.33 7.86 14.20
N TRP A 51 4.04 7.73 13.08
CA TRP A 51 4.32 6.44 12.45
C TRP A 51 5.21 5.57 13.34
N ASP A 52 6.27 6.14 13.87
CA ASP A 52 7.25 5.42 14.70
C ASP A 52 6.66 5.02 16.05
N ASP A 53 5.79 5.85 16.66
CA ASP A 53 5.03 5.48 17.85
C ASP A 53 4.14 4.26 17.58
N MET A 54 3.36 4.29 16.49
CA MET A 54 2.49 3.16 16.12
C MET A 54 3.29 1.89 15.81
N LEU A 55 4.44 2.02 15.15
CA LEU A 55 5.34 0.90 14.88
C LEU A 55 5.90 0.31 16.18
N THR A 56 6.23 1.16 17.16
CA THR A 56 6.69 0.74 18.48
C THR A 56 5.60 0.02 19.26
N ARG A 57 4.36 0.54 19.23
CA ARG A 57 3.19 -0.14 19.82
C ARG A 57 2.92 -1.49 19.16
N LEU A 58 3.10 -1.60 17.85
CA LEU A 58 2.97 -2.87 17.14
C LEU A 58 4.06 -3.88 17.52
N LYS A 59 5.31 -3.43 17.70
CA LYS A 59 6.40 -4.29 18.21
C LYS A 59 6.08 -4.80 19.62
N LYS A 60 5.56 -3.94 20.49
CA LYS A 60 5.10 -4.33 21.84
C LYS A 60 3.97 -5.37 21.77
N TYR A 61 2.98 -5.14 20.92
CA TYR A 61 1.91 -6.12 20.68
C TYR A 61 2.49 -7.48 20.25
N LYS A 62 3.45 -7.49 19.33
CA LYS A 62 4.13 -8.72 18.87
C LYS A 62 4.83 -9.45 20.01
N MET A 63 5.47 -8.73 20.92
CA MET A 63 6.10 -9.35 22.10
C MET A 63 5.06 -10.01 23.02
N GLU A 64 3.92 -9.37 23.24
CA GLU A 64 2.86 -9.89 24.12
C GLU A 64 2.10 -11.07 23.49
N HIS A 65 1.81 -11.01 22.19
CA HIS A 65 0.93 -11.94 21.49
C HIS A 65 1.64 -12.93 20.56
N LYS A 66 2.98 -12.81 20.43
CA LYS A 66 3.86 -13.60 19.54
C LYS A 66 3.60 -13.43 18.04
N ASP A 67 2.59 -12.64 17.66
CA ASP A 67 2.27 -12.32 16.27
C ASP A 67 1.86 -10.84 16.11
N CYS A 68 1.71 -10.41 14.86
CA CYS A 68 1.21 -9.07 14.51
C CYS A 68 -0.29 -9.10 14.12
N ARG A 69 -1.07 -10.11 14.54
CA ARG A 69 -2.48 -10.25 14.19
C ARG A 69 -3.38 -9.45 15.12
N VAL A 70 -3.21 -8.13 15.12
CA VAL A 70 -4.06 -7.23 15.90
C VAL A 70 -5.52 -7.37 15.46
N PRO A 71 -6.45 -7.80 16.35
CA PRO A 71 -7.87 -7.87 16.04
C PRO A 71 -8.47 -6.47 15.82
N LYS A 72 -9.46 -6.36 14.93
CA LYS A 72 -10.16 -5.08 14.68
C LYS A 72 -10.81 -4.51 15.95
N SER A 73 -11.20 -5.38 16.88
CA SER A 73 -11.84 -5.05 18.15
C SER A 73 -10.87 -5.06 19.35
N TYR A 74 -9.57 -4.93 19.12
CA TYR A 74 -8.57 -4.93 20.19
C TYR A 74 -8.84 -3.78 21.17
N ARG A 75 -9.31 -4.14 22.39
CA ARG A 75 -9.81 -3.17 23.36
C ARG A 75 -8.70 -2.42 24.09
N LYS A 76 -7.54 -3.06 24.27
CA LYS A 76 -6.38 -2.48 24.98
C LYS A 76 -5.76 -1.30 24.21
N ASP A 77 -5.79 -1.35 22.88
CA ASP A 77 -5.30 -0.27 22.03
C ASP A 77 -6.14 -0.20 20.74
N ARG A 78 -7.17 0.64 20.77
CA ARG A 78 -8.06 0.84 19.61
C ARG A 78 -7.37 1.59 18.48
N GLU A 79 -6.44 2.49 18.79
CA GLU A 79 -5.70 3.28 17.81
C GLU A 79 -4.81 2.37 16.96
N LEU A 80 -4.09 1.46 17.62
CA LEU A 80 -3.27 0.45 16.94
C LEU A 80 -4.12 -0.44 16.04
N ALA A 81 -5.30 -0.88 16.48
CA ALA A 81 -6.20 -1.69 15.67
C ALA A 81 -6.66 -0.96 14.39
N VAL A 82 -7.03 0.31 14.52
CA VAL A 82 -7.42 1.16 13.38
C VAL A 82 -6.24 1.43 12.46
N TRP A 83 -5.05 1.68 13.03
CA TRP A 83 -3.83 1.91 12.27
C TRP A 83 -3.43 0.68 11.46
N VAL A 84 -3.45 -0.52 12.05
CA VAL A 84 -3.18 -1.80 11.39
C VAL A 84 -4.15 -2.05 10.23
N VAL A 85 -5.45 -1.80 10.42
CA VAL A 85 -6.45 -1.90 9.35
C VAL A 85 -6.16 -0.91 8.23
N SER A 86 -5.76 0.31 8.59
CA SER A 86 -5.39 1.36 7.63
C SER A 86 -4.15 0.98 6.82
N GLN A 87 -3.14 0.35 7.44
CA GLN A 87 -1.95 -0.14 6.73
C GLN A 87 -2.29 -1.23 5.72
N ARG A 88 -3.09 -2.22 6.10
CA ARG A 88 -3.57 -3.26 5.18
C ARG A 88 -4.35 -2.65 4.01
N ARG A 89 -5.22 -1.67 4.27
CA ARG A 89 -5.97 -0.94 3.23
C ARG A 89 -5.04 -0.15 2.30
N ARG A 90 -4.06 0.57 2.83
CA ARG A 90 -3.09 1.35 2.03
C ARG A 90 -2.27 0.45 1.11
N LYS A 91 -1.79 -0.69 1.60
CA LYS A 91 -1.11 -1.71 0.77
C LYS A 91 -2.02 -2.20 -0.36
N LYS A 92 -3.26 -2.56 -0.05
CA LYS A 92 -4.24 -3.06 -1.04
C LYS A 92 -4.56 -2.04 -2.13
N LEU A 93 -4.57 -0.75 -1.79
CA LEU A 93 -4.81 0.34 -2.73
C LEU A 93 -3.55 0.78 -3.50
N GLY A 94 -2.38 0.17 -3.26
CA GLY A 94 -1.11 0.60 -3.85
C GLY A 94 -0.64 1.97 -3.37
N LYS A 95 -1.24 2.54 -2.30
CA LYS A 95 -0.93 3.87 -1.75
C LYS A 95 0.05 3.80 -0.57
N MET A 96 0.77 2.70 -0.44
CA MET A 96 1.70 2.49 0.65
C MET A 96 3.12 2.82 0.18
N ASP A 97 3.79 3.66 0.96
CA ASP A 97 5.19 3.95 0.75
C ASP A 97 6.06 2.69 0.88
N ALA A 98 7.06 2.56 0.00
CA ALA A 98 7.93 1.39 -0.05
C ALA A 98 8.79 1.24 1.21
N SER A 99 9.25 2.34 1.82
CA SER A 99 9.99 2.31 3.08
C SER A 99 9.10 1.80 4.22
N ARG A 100 7.88 2.32 4.34
CA ARG A 100 6.89 1.86 5.34
C ARG A 100 6.55 0.37 5.18
N LYS A 101 6.40 -0.09 3.94
CA LYS A 101 6.18 -1.51 3.64
C LYS A 101 7.35 -2.37 4.13
N ARG A 102 8.59 -1.99 3.80
CA ARG A 102 9.80 -2.72 4.24
C ARG A 102 9.91 -2.81 5.78
N HIS A 103 9.59 -1.74 6.50
CA HIS A 103 9.59 -1.75 7.97
C HIS A 103 8.54 -2.69 8.58
N LEU A 104 7.35 -2.76 7.97
CA LEU A 104 6.31 -3.70 8.40
C LEU A 104 6.69 -5.14 8.02
N ASP A 105 7.27 -5.35 6.84
CA ASP A 105 7.76 -6.67 6.42
C ASP A 105 8.88 -7.18 7.35
N SER A 106 9.82 -6.31 7.76
CA SER A 106 10.96 -6.70 8.61
C SER A 106 10.55 -7.16 10.02
N ILE A 107 9.44 -6.65 10.54
CA ILE A 107 8.87 -7.12 11.82
C ILE A 107 7.96 -8.34 11.65
N GLY A 108 7.81 -8.89 10.44
CA GLY A 108 6.93 -10.02 10.15
C GLY A 108 5.44 -9.66 10.20
N PHE A 109 5.07 -8.45 9.75
CA PHE A 109 3.69 -8.01 9.75
C PHE A 109 2.81 -8.86 8.84
N ILE A 110 1.70 -9.35 9.38
CA ILE A 110 0.76 -10.21 8.67
C ILE A 110 -0.24 -9.32 7.92
N TRP A 111 -0.05 -9.23 6.60
CA TRP A 111 -0.86 -8.43 5.70
C TRP A 111 -2.24 -9.01 5.45
N ASN A 112 -2.34 -10.33 5.31
CA ASN A 112 -3.59 -11.03 5.08
C ASN A 112 -4.14 -11.50 6.43
N THR A 113 -5.34 -11.08 6.79
CA THR A 113 -5.97 -11.57 8.01
C THR A 113 -6.55 -12.97 7.80
N THR A 114 -6.77 -13.70 8.89
CA THR A 114 -7.54 -14.96 8.85
C THR A 114 -8.92 -14.75 8.21
N GLN A 115 -9.49 -13.55 8.33
CA GLN A 115 -10.73 -13.19 7.66
C GLN A 115 -10.55 -13.08 6.13
N ASP A 116 -9.47 -12.45 5.65
CA ASP A 116 -9.18 -12.38 4.22
C ASP A 116 -8.92 -13.77 3.62
N GLU A 117 -8.15 -14.61 4.33
CA GLU A 117 -7.92 -16.01 3.96
C GLU A 117 -9.24 -16.79 3.88
N GLN A 118 -10.13 -16.62 4.87
CA GLN A 118 -11.45 -17.25 4.85
C GLN A 118 -12.34 -16.74 3.72
N ILE A 119 -12.29 -15.44 3.41
CA ILE A 119 -13.03 -14.86 2.28
C ILE A 119 -12.54 -15.46 0.98
N GLU A 120 -11.23 -15.60 0.81
CA GLU A 120 -10.63 -16.20 -0.39
C GLU A 120 -11.00 -17.68 -0.49
N ARG A 121 -10.88 -18.44 0.61
CA ARG A 121 -11.27 -19.85 0.66
C ARG A 121 -12.74 -20.05 0.27
N ARG A 122 -13.65 -19.25 0.84
CA ARG A 122 -15.09 -19.31 0.49
C ARG A 122 -15.35 -18.91 -0.96
N TRP A 123 -14.59 -17.95 -1.49
CA TRP A 123 -14.71 -17.56 -2.89
C TRP A 123 -14.26 -18.70 -3.81
N MET A 124 -13.11 -19.32 -3.52
CA MET A 124 -12.58 -20.47 -4.26
C MET A 124 -13.49 -21.69 -4.19
N GLU A 125 -14.13 -21.95 -3.05
CA GLU A 125 -15.13 -23.01 -2.91
C GLU A 125 -16.30 -22.84 -3.90
N MET A 126 -16.83 -21.61 -4.00
CA MET A 126 -17.91 -21.30 -4.95
C MET A 126 -17.44 -21.35 -6.40
N TYR A 127 -16.20 -20.92 -6.67
CA TYR A 127 -15.58 -21.06 -7.99
C TYR A 127 -15.44 -22.54 -8.41
N ASN A 128 -14.97 -23.41 -7.51
CA ASN A 128 -14.88 -24.84 -7.76
C ASN A 128 -16.25 -25.47 -8.00
N ARG A 129 -17.28 -25.04 -7.26
CA ARG A 129 -18.67 -25.44 -7.51
C ARG A 129 -19.15 -25.00 -8.89
N LEU A 130 -18.80 -23.79 -9.33
CA LEU A 130 -19.12 -23.31 -10.68
C LEU A 130 -18.44 -24.16 -11.76
N GLN A 131 -17.17 -24.52 -11.57
CA GLN A 131 -16.46 -25.43 -12.49
C GLN A 131 -17.16 -26.80 -12.57
N GLY A 132 -17.53 -27.38 -11.43
CA GLY A 132 -18.27 -28.64 -11.38
C GLY A 132 -19.65 -28.55 -12.04
N TYR A 133 -20.35 -27.42 -11.84
CA TYR A 133 -21.62 -27.15 -12.52
C TYR A 133 -21.44 -27.07 -14.04
N LYS A 134 -20.41 -26.36 -14.52
CA LYS A 134 -20.08 -26.29 -15.95
C LYS A 134 -19.79 -27.66 -16.53
N LEU A 135 -19.02 -28.50 -15.82
CA LEU A 135 -18.73 -29.87 -16.27
C LEU A 135 -19.99 -30.70 -16.42
N LYS A 136 -20.94 -30.56 -15.49
CA LYS A 136 -22.20 -31.32 -15.48
C LYS A 136 -23.22 -30.83 -16.50
N HIS A 137 -23.34 -29.52 -16.69
CA HIS A 137 -24.40 -28.91 -17.50
C HIS A 137 -23.91 -28.33 -18.84
N GLY A 138 -22.60 -28.33 -19.09
CA GLY A 138 -21.97 -27.68 -20.25
C GLY A 138 -22.01 -26.14 -20.22
N THR A 139 -22.66 -25.54 -19.21
CA THR A 139 -22.89 -24.10 -19.11
C THR A 139 -22.59 -23.57 -17.72
N CYS A 140 -22.20 -22.30 -17.65
CA CYS A 140 -22.07 -21.58 -16.38
C CYS A 140 -23.36 -20.82 -15.99
N LEU A 141 -24.46 -21.04 -16.72
CA LEU A 141 -25.80 -20.53 -16.38
C LEU A 141 -26.43 -21.39 -15.28
N VAL A 142 -26.09 -21.05 -14.04
CA VAL A 142 -26.59 -21.75 -12.85
C VAL A 142 -28.08 -21.54 -12.72
N GLN A 143 -28.85 -22.62 -12.59
CA GLN A 143 -30.29 -22.53 -12.32
C GLN A 143 -30.55 -22.38 -10.83
N LYS A 144 -31.37 -21.39 -10.45
CA LYS A 144 -31.69 -21.09 -9.04
C LYS A 144 -32.26 -22.30 -8.27
N ARG A 145 -33.04 -23.15 -8.96
CA ARG A 145 -33.69 -24.33 -8.38
C ARG A 145 -32.69 -25.44 -8.01
N GLU A 146 -31.58 -25.55 -8.72
CA GLU A 146 -30.57 -26.58 -8.45
C GLU A 146 -29.61 -26.14 -7.35
N ASP A 147 -29.14 -24.90 -7.41
CA ASP A 147 -28.22 -24.37 -6.40
C ASP A 147 -28.45 -22.86 -6.21
N THR A 148 -29.33 -22.53 -5.29
CA THR A 148 -29.65 -21.13 -4.97
C THR A 148 -28.41 -20.36 -4.48
N LYS A 149 -27.49 -21.02 -3.75
CA LYS A 149 -26.29 -20.34 -3.21
C LYS A 149 -25.33 -20.00 -4.34
N LEU A 150 -25.08 -20.95 -5.25
CA LEU A 150 -24.22 -20.75 -6.41
C LEU A 150 -24.83 -19.76 -7.41
N TYR A 151 -26.15 -19.83 -7.62
CA TYR A 151 -26.88 -18.85 -8.44
C TYR A 151 -26.68 -17.42 -7.93
N LEU A 152 -26.94 -17.18 -6.64
CA LEU A 152 -26.79 -15.84 -6.04
C LEU A 152 -25.33 -15.38 -6.05
N TRP A 153 -24.38 -16.29 -5.85
CA TRP A 153 -22.96 -15.98 -5.91
C TRP A 153 -22.51 -15.59 -7.32
N ALA A 154 -22.94 -16.34 -8.34
CA ALA A 154 -22.65 -16.09 -9.76
C ALA A 154 -23.24 -14.74 -10.20
N TYR A 155 -24.52 -14.50 -9.86
CA TYR A 155 -25.17 -13.20 -10.09
C TYR A 155 -24.38 -12.03 -9.48
N LYS A 156 -23.94 -12.17 -8.22
CA LYS A 156 -23.10 -11.17 -7.56
C LYS A 156 -21.73 -10.98 -8.23
N GLN A 157 -21.13 -12.02 -8.81
CA GLN A 157 -19.86 -11.86 -9.54
C GLN A 157 -20.06 -11.04 -10.82
N ARG A 158 -21.14 -11.27 -11.57
CA ARG A 158 -21.49 -10.46 -12.76
C ARG A 158 -21.63 -8.98 -12.43
N ILE A 159 -22.45 -8.65 -11.43
CA ILE A 159 -22.60 -7.26 -10.96
C ILE A 159 -21.24 -6.67 -10.59
N LYS A 160 -20.40 -7.41 -9.85
CA LYS A 160 -19.08 -6.89 -9.45
C LYS A 160 -18.14 -6.69 -10.64
N TYR A 161 -18.23 -7.54 -11.66
CA TYR A 161 -17.48 -7.41 -12.90
C TYR A 161 -17.93 -6.16 -13.68
N ASP A 162 -19.24 -5.98 -13.87
CA ASP A 162 -19.82 -4.81 -14.54
C ASP A 162 -19.46 -3.50 -13.83
N MET A 163 -19.47 -3.52 -12.49
CA MET A 163 -19.05 -2.39 -11.66
C MET A 163 -17.53 -2.17 -11.62
N LYS A 164 -16.72 -2.98 -12.32
CA LYS A 164 -15.25 -2.95 -12.28
C LYS A 164 -14.66 -3.06 -10.86
N LYS A 165 -15.35 -3.79 -9.98
CA LYS A 165 -14.97 -4.02 -8.56
C LYS A 165 -14.44 -5.42 -8.28
N LEU A 166 -14.37 -6.28 -9.29
CA LEU A 166 -13.77 -7.60 -9.19
C LEU A 166 -12.23 -7.50 -9.29
N SER A 167 -11.49 -8.27 -8.49
CA SER A 167 -10.02 -8.23 -8.57
C SER A 167 -9.54 -8.84 -9.88
N PRO A 168 -8.39 -8.38 -10.43
CA PRO A 168 -7.86 -8.90 -11.70
C PRO A 168 -7.73 -10.43 -11.71
N SER A 169 -7.16 -11.01 -10.65
CA SER A 169 -6.99 -12.48 -10.54
C SER A 169 -8.32 -13.23 -10.56
N ARG A 170 -9.39 -12.69 -9.95
CA ARG A 170 -10.71 -13.33 -9.95
C ARG A 170 -11.39 -13.19 -11.31
N THR A 171 -11.24 -12.04 -11.95
CA THR A 171 -11.72 -11.81 -13.31
C THR A 171 -11.09 -12.80 -14.28
N GLU A 172 -9.78 -12.99 -14.22
CA GLU A 172 -9.05 -13.92 -15.06
C GLU A 172 -9.53 -15.38 -14.88
N LEU A 173 -9.71 -15.83 -13.64
CA LEU A 173 -10.27 -17.15 -13.33
C LEU A 173 -11.70 -17.34 -13.86
N LEU A 174 -12.52 -16.29 -13.85
CA LEU A 174 -13.90 -16.35 -14.35
C LEU A 174 -13.98 -16.25 -15.88
N ILE A 175 -13.04 -15.57 -16.52
CA ILE A 175 -12.90 -15.56 -17.98
C ILE A 175 -12.39 -16.91 -18.46
N SER A 176 -11.39 -17.51 -17.79
CA SER A 176 -10.82 -18.80 -18.19
C SER A 176 -11.84 -19.94 -18.18
N VAL A 177 -12.77 -19.92 -17.21
CA VAL A 177 -13.88 -20.89 -17.17
C VAL A 177 -15.01 -20.53 -18.16
N GLY A 178 -14.91 -19.44 -18.91
CA GLY A 178 -15.94 -18.98 -19.85
C GLY A 178 -17.23 -18.52 -19.15
N PHE A 179 -17.14 -18.08 -17.89
CA PHE A 179 -18.27 -17.51 -17.16
C PHE A 179 -18.49 -16.03 -17.48
N LEU A 180 -17.42 -15.30 -17.82
CA LEU A 180 -17.45 -13.92 -18.26
C LEU A 180 -16.80 -13.80 -19.64
N SER A 181 -17.36 -12.96 -20.50
CA SER A 181 -16.70 -12.52 -21.71
C SER A 181 -15.68 -11.44 -21.38
N LYS A 182 -14.51 -11.48 -22.02
CA LYS A 182 -13.55 -10.38 -21.95
C LYS A 182 -14.23 -9.21 -22.65
N GLY A 183 -14.60 -8.16 -21.91
CA GLY A 183 -15.29 -7.01 -22.49
C GLY A 183 -14.53 -6.49 -23.70
N GLU A 184 -15.10 -6.67 -24.89
CA GLU A 184 -14.69 -5.97 -26.09
C GLU A 184 -15.22 -4.55 -25.94
N ASP A 185 -14.32 -3.57 -25.96
CA ASP A 185 -14.69 -2.17 -26.04
C ASP A 185 -15.41 -1.98 -27.38
N ASN A 186 -16.75 -1.95 -27.35
CA ASN A 186 -17.56 -1.46 -28.47
C ASN A 186 -17.29 0.03 -28.63
N ASN A 187 -16.22 0.35 -29.35
CA ASN A 187 -15.93 1.68 -29.87
C ASN A 187 -15.82 1.58 -31.40
N GLU A 188 -16.84 0.98 -32.01
CA GLU A 188 -17.07 1.05 -33.45
C GLU A 188 -18.25 2.01 -33.64
N LYS A 189 -17.94 3.29 -33.74
CA LYS A 189 -18.87 4.27 -34.32
C LYS A 189 -18.80 4.12 -35.83
N ASP A 190 -19.48 3.09 -36.34
CA ASP A 190 -19.98 3.11 -37.70
C ASP A 190 -21.26 3.95 -37.70
N HIS A 191 -21.10 5.22 -38.06
CA HIS A 191 -22.16 6.02 -38.66
C HIS A 191 -21.49 7.13 -39.46
N ASP A 192 -21.11 6.82 -40.69
CA ASP A 192 -21.40 7.72 -41.80
C ASP A 192 -21.31 6.96 -43.14
N GLU A 193 -22.40 6.26 -43.46
CA GLU A 193 -22.80 6.06 -44.85
C GLU A 193 -24.29 6.44 -45.01
N ARG A 194 -24.52 7.29 -46.03
CA ARG A 194 -25.78 7.75 -46.65
C ARG A 194 -26.49 8.97 -46.05
N ASN A 195 -26.29 10.11 -46.72
CA ASN A 195 -27.21 10.63 -47.76
C ASN A 195 -26.38 11.63 -48.58
N GLY A 196 -26.38 11.66 -49.90
CA GLY A 196 -27.52 11.64 -50.82
C GLY A 196 -27.36 12.86 -51.70
#